data_AF-A0A3A8QW83-F1
#
_entry.id   AF-A0A3A8QW83-F1
#
_cell.length_a   1.000
_cell.length_b   1.000
_cell.length_c   1.000
_cell.angle_alpha   90.00
_cell.angle_beta   90.00
_cell.angle_gamma   90.00
#
_symmetry.space_group_name_H-M   'P 1'
#
loop_
_entity.id
_entity.type
_entity.pdbx_description
1 polymer ?
#
loop_
_entity_poly.entity_id
_entity_poly.type
_entity_poly.pdbx_seq_one_letter_code
_entity_poly.pdbx_strand_id
1 'polypeptide(L)'
;MTNVRLEDLGNATTLGSLRESRWSGELRAFEGFDPCIIRSIDTDVDVPGCIKTGDGPYVIQINGSLKTKDHLHLWTEDYFPGLIIVRGDLHARTLSFGNGARIFVEGSVLVEDCLFGQYGDHNAVLSATGELQARAVFLAHGARVYADRGVRALVYAPRGSWESLTPDIENEGIGDGVASFDPSVLDRYGDLHFRQAEESARAGKPLFLPGVEERFPQRLSSRKTD
;
A
#
# COMPACT_ATOMS: atom_id res chain seq x y z
N MET A 1 15.22 14.81 6.13
CA MET A 1 14.84 13.81 5.09
C MET A 1 14.19 14.57 3.95
N THR A 2 14.60 14.29 2.71
CA THR A 2 13.97 14.90 1.53
C THR A 2 12.63 14.20 1.29
N ASN A 3 11.54 14.97 1.31
CA ASN A 3 10.22 14.47 0.95
C ASN A 3 9.94 14.88 -0.50
N VAL A 4 9.64 13.92 -1.36
CA VAL A 4 9.30 14.15 -2.78
C VAL A 4 7.82 13.86 -2.98
N ARG A 5 7.11 14.76 -3.67
CA ARG A 5 5.74 14.49 -4.13
C ARG A 5 5.80 13.85 -5.52
N LEU A 6 5.10 12.74 -5.73
CA LEU A 6 5.06 12.08 -7.04
C LEU A 6 4.41 12.96 -8.11
N GLU A 7 3.40 13.76 -7.77
CA GLU A 7 2.80 14.69 -8.75
C GLU A 7 3.71 15.83 -9.21
N ASP A 8 4.79 16.12 -8.48
CA ASP A 8 5.77 17.12 -8.86
C ASP A 8 6.83 16.54 -9.82
N LEU A 9 6.79 15.23 -10.05
CA LEU A 9 7.67 14.53 -10.97
C LEU A 9 7.01 14.30 -12.33
N GLY A 10 7.86 14.14 -13.35
CA GLY A 10 7.44 13.80 -14.70
C GLY A 10 6.75 14.95 -15.45
N ASN A 11 6.19 14.60 -16.60
CA ASN A 11 5.54 15.55 -17.49
C ASN A 11 4.02 15.58 -17.25
N ALA A 12 3.44 16.78 -17.28
CA ALA A 12 1.99 16.92 -17.37
C ALA A 12 1.47 16.21 -18.63
N THR A 13 0.39 15.46 -18.49
CA THR A 13 -0.20 14.72 -19.62
C THR A 13 -1.73 14.69 -19.51
N THR A 14 -2.39 13.88 -20.33
CA THR A 14 -3.85 13.74 -20.37
C THR A 14 -4.27 12.30 -20.16
N LEU A 15 -5.51 12.08 -19.71
CA LEU A 15 -6.07 10.72 -19.61
C LEU A 15 -6.00 10.00 -20.97
N GLY A 16 -6.27 10.71 -22.07
CA GLY A 16 -6.23 10.16 -23.42
C GLY A 16 -4.85 9.62 -23.80
N SER A 17 -3.79 10.29 -23.36
CA SER A 17 -2.40 9.87 -23.59
C SER A 17 -1.99 8.65 -22.76
N LEU A 18 -2.64 8.42 -21.61
CA LEU A 18 -2.40 7.26 -20.74
C LEU A 18 -3.32 6.06 -21.03
N ARG A 19 -4.33 6.24 -21.90
CA ARG A 19 -5.31 5.19 -22.21
C ARG A 19 -4.68 4.02 -22.94
N GLU A 20 -4.38 2.98 -22.17
CA GLU A 20 -4.16 1.63 -22.66
C GLU A 20 -5.38 0.76 -22.38
N SER A 21 -5.59 -0.26 -23.23
CA SER A 21 -6.77 -1.13 -23.17
C SER A 21 -7.01 -1.69 -21.76
N ARG A 22 -5.95 -2.13 -21.08
CA ARG A 22 -6.01 -2.76 -19.76
C ARG A 22 -6.40 -1.82 -18.61
N TRP A 23 -6.09 -0.52 -18.70
CA TRP A 23 -6.40 0.47 -17.66
C TRP A 23 -7.56 1.37 -18.04
N SER A 24 -8.20 1.12 -19.19
CA SER A 24 -9.28 1.97 -19.69
C SER A 24 -10.46 2.09 -18.71
N GLY A 25 -10.81 1.01 -18.00
CA GLY A 25 -11.83 1.05 -16.94
C GLY A 25 -11.41 1.92 -15.76
N GLU A 26 -10.15 1.82 -15.36
CA GLU A 26 -9.57 2.59 -14.25
C GLU A 26 -9.50 4.08 -14.56
N LEU A 27 -9.01 4.42 -15.75
CA LEU A 27 -8.86 5.81 -16.19
C LEU A 27 -10.21 6.50 -16.40
N ARG A 28 -11.28 5.75 -16.70
CA ARG A 28 -12.64 6.29 -16.80
C ARG A 28 -13.15 6.85 -15.48
N ALA A 29 -12.70 6.32 -14.34
CA ALA A 29 -13.08 6.84 -13.03
C ALA A 29 -12.63 8.29 -12.81
N PHE A 30 -11.70 8.79 -13.62
CA PHE A 30 -11.18 10.15 -13.55
C PHE A 30 -11.79 11.09 -14.60
N GLU A 31 -12.68 10.58 -15.48
CA GLU A 31 -13.41 11.42 -16.42
C GLU A 31 -14.38 12.35 -15.66
N GLY A 32 -14.17 13.66 -15.74
CA GLY A 32 -15.03 14.67 -15.11
C GLY A 32 -14.50 15.26 -13.81
N PHE A 33 -13.35 14.81 -13.31
CA PHE A 33 -12.65 15.50 -12.23
C PHE A 33 -11.85 16.68 -12.79
N ASP A 34 -12.15 17.89 -12.33
CA ASP A 34 -11.44 19.12 -12.65
C ASP A 34 -11.34 20.01 -11.39
N PRO A 35 -10.14 20.25 -10.83
CA PRO A 35 -8.84 19.81 -11.34
C PRO A 35 -8.57 18.32 -11.08
N CYS A 36 -7.83 17.68 -11.99
CA CYS A 36 -7.23 16.36 -11.82
C CYS A 36 -5.76 16.42 -12.23
N ILE A 37 -4.87 15.95 -11.37
CA ILE A 37 -3.44 15.91 -11.65
C ILE A 37 -3.13 14.68 -12.49
N ILE A 38 -2.55 14.86 -13.67
CA ILE A 38 -2.20 13.74 -14.55
C ILE A 38 -0.73 13.84 -14.96
N ARG A 39 0.06 12.83 -14.57
CA ARG A 39 1.51 12.77 -14.80
C ARG A 39 1.93 11.49 -15.50
N SER A 40 2.89 11.62 -16.42
CA SER A 40 3.70 10.51 -16.96
C SER A 40 5.16 10.74 -16.57
N ILE A 41 5.75 9.76 -15.92
CA ILE A 41 7.17 9.72 -15.59
C ILE A 41 7.80 8.66 -16.50
N ASP A 42 8.64 9.08 -17.44
CA ASP A 42 9.06 8.21 -18.56
C ASP A 42 10.19 7.24 -18.20
N THR A 43 10.66 7.25 -16.95
CA THR A 43 11.79 6.46 -16.47
C THR A 43 11.54 5.91 -15.06
N ASP A 44 12.51 5.17 -14.53
CA ASP A 44 12.57 4.82 -13.11
C ASP A 44 12.54 6.07 -12.21
N VAL A 45 11.93 5.92 -11.04
CA VAL A 45 11.99 6.86 -9.92
C VAL A 45 12.77 6.18 -8.80
N ASP A 46 13.92 6.74 -8.42
CA ASP A 46 14.72 6.28 -7.29
C ASP A 46 15.09 7.47 -6.41
N VAL A 47 14.45 7.56 -5.24
CA VAL A 47 14.61 8.69 -4.32
C VAL A 47 15.11 8.16 -2.97
N PRO A 48 16.17 8.77 -2.39
CA PRO A 48 16.73 8.29 -1.12
C PRO A 48 15.84 8.56 0.11
N GLY A 49 14.83 9.42 0.00
CA GLY A 49 13.95 9.82 1.09
C GLY A 49 12.48 9.46 0.84
N CYS A 50 11.59 9.96 1.68
CA CYS A 50 10.17 9.65 1.59
C CYS A 50 9.58 10.14 0.26
N ILE A 51 8.75 9.29 -0.34
CA ILE A 51 7.93 9.64 -1.49
C ILE A 51 6.48 9.67 -1.03
N LYS A 52 5.72 10.70 -1.43
CA LYS A 52 4.29 10.78 -1.15
C LYS A 52 3.49 11.23 -2.37
N THR A 53 2.21 10.91 -2.41
CA THR A 53 1.25 11.61 -3.26
C THR A 53 0.66 12.82 -2.52
N GLY A 54 -0.10 13.63 -3.25
CA GLY A 54 -0.96 14.67 -2.71
C GLY A 54 -2.37 14.19 -2.42
N ASP A 55 -3.25 15.16 -2.25
CA ASP A 55 -4.59 14.96 -1.72
C ASP A 55 -5.57 14.37 -2.76
N GLY A 56 -5.17 14.33 -4.04
CA GLY A 56 -6.03 13.87 -5.14
C GLY A 56 -7.05 14.92 -5.60
N PRO A 57 -7.81 14.62 -6.67
CA PRO A 57 -7.68 13.43 -7.52
C PRO A 57 -6.41 13.46 -8.38
N TYR A 58 -5.77 12.30 -8.55
CA TYR A 58 -4.56 12.17 -9.38
C TYR A 58 -4.51 10.86 -10.19
N VAL A 59 -3.82 10.92 -11.32
CA VAL A 59 -3.38 9.77 -12.13
C VAL A 59 -1.90 9.93 -12.43
N ILE A 60 -1.10 8.98 -11.95
CA ILE A 60 0.36 9.00 -12.10
C ILE A 60 0.80 7.68 -12.73
N GLN A 61 1.38 7.75 -13.93
CA GLN A 61 2.03 6.60 -14.56
C GLN A 61 3.55 6.74 -14.48
N ILE A 62 4.22 5.67 -14.04
CA ILE A 62 5.66 5.54 -13.99
C ILE A 62 6.05 4.45 -14.99
N ASN A 63 6.68 4.83 -16.10
CA ASN A 63 7.16 3.95 -17.17
C ASN A 63 8.47 3.23 -16.81
N GLY A 64 8.58 2.85 -15.54
CA GLY A 64 9.74 2.21 -14.93
C GLY A 64 9.41 1.76 -13.51
N SER A 65 10.45 1.51 -12.72
CA SER A 65 10.34 1.12 -11.31
C SER A 65 10.16 2.33 -10.40
N LEU A 66 9.51 2.12 -9.24
CA LEU A 66 9.36 3.11 -8.18
C LEU A 66 10.11 2.64 -6.93
N LYS A 67 11.18 3.34 -6.55
CA LYS A 67 12.08 2.94 -5.47
C LYS A 67 12.30 4.07 -4.47
N THR A 68 12.24 3.71 -3.20
CA THR A 68 12.73 4.53 -2.09
C THR A 68 13.36 3.65 -1.02
N LYS A 69 14.41 4.16 -0.37
CA LYS A 69 15.02 3.50 0.81
C LYS A 69 14.30 3.85 2.12
N ASP A 70 13.26 4.67 2.04
CA ASP A 70 12.53 5.16 3.20
C ASP A 70 11.04 4.79 3.09
N HIS A 71 10.14 5.75 3.27
CA HIS A 71 8.71 5.52 3.32
C HIS A 71 8.02 5.95 2.03
N LEU A 72 7.12 5.11 1.53
CA LEU A 72 6.23 5.40 0.40
C LEU A 72 4.80 5.60 0.90
N HIS A 73 4.27 6.82 0.79
CA HIS A 73 2.93 7.21 1.26
C HIS A 73 2.00 7.52 0.09
N LEU A 74 1.18 6.54 -0.32
CA LEU A 74 0.30 6.61 -1.48
C LEU A 74 -1.14 6.79 -1.03
N TRP A 75 -1.55 8.03 -0.89
CA TRP A 75 -2.76 8.41 -0.16
C TRP A 75 -3.55 9.47 -0.93
N THR A 76 -4.85 9.57 -0.64
CA THR A 76 -5.74 10.65 -1.12
C THR A 76 -6.47 11.24 0.08
N GLU A 77 -7.01 12.46 -0.03
CA GLU A 77 -8.06 12.89 0.89
C GLU A 77 -9.33 12.02 0.72
N ASP A 78 -10.22 12.12 1.70
CA ASP A 78 -11.47 11.38 1.73
C ASP A 78 -12.29 11.66 0.46
N TYR A 79 -12.92 10.60 -0.08
CA TYR A 79 -13.74 10.64 -1.30
C TYR A 79 -13.04 11.01 -2.61
N PHE A 80 -11.73 11.32 -2.62
CA PHE A 80 -10.99 11.52 -3.87
C PHE A 80 -10.35 10.23 -4.38
N PRO A 81 -10.47 9.91 -5.68
CA PRO A 81 -9.77 8.78 -6.27
C PRO A 81 -8.30 9.12 -6.53
N GLY A 82 -7.44 8.12 -6.44
CA GLY A 82 -6.03 8.19 -6.83
C GLY A 82 -5.64 6.96 -7.62
N LEU A 83 -4.90 7.13 -8.71
CA LEU A 83 -4.41 6.02 -9.53
C LEU A 83 -2.91 6.15 -9.72
N ILE A 84 -2.16 5.14 -9.27
CA ILE A 84 -0.74 5.00 -9.55
C ILE A 84 -0.51 3.73 -10.36
N ILE A 85 0.15 3.85 -11.52
CA ILE A 85 0.53 2.74 -12.37
C ILE A 85 2.06 2.69 -12.43
N VAL A 86 2.66 1.62 -11.91
CA VAL A 86 4.11 1.37 -11.98
C VAL A 86 4.35 0.25 -12.99
N ARG A 87 5.09 0.55 -14.05
CA ARG A 87 5.40 -0.40 -15.14
C ARG A 87 6.53 -1.36 -14.81
N GLY A 88 7.36 -1.02 -13.82
CA GLY A 88 8.41 -1.88 -13.28
C GLY A 88 8.06 -2.42 -11.89
N ASP A 89 9.10 -2.62 -11.08
CA ASP A 89 8.98 -3.05 -9.70
C ASP A 89 8.72 -1.86 -8.76
N LEU A 90 8.11 -2.14 -7.61
CA LEU A 90 7.99 -1.19 -6.51
C LEU A 90 8.87 -1.65 -5.34
N HIS A 91 9.73 -0.78 -4.83
CA HIS A 91 10.57 -1.05 -3.66
C HIS A 91 10.50 0.09 -2.65
N ALA A 92 10.15 -0.23 -1.41
CA ALA A 92 10.21 0.70 -0.29
C ALA A 92 10.73 0.01 0.98
N ARG A 93 11.23 0.77 1.96
CA ARG A 93 11.46 0.21 3.30
C ARG A 93 10.13 -0.01 4.01
N THR A 94 9.28 1.02 4.02
CA THR A 94 7.89 0.94 4.52
C THR A 94 6.95 1.54 3.50
N LEU A 95 5.72 1.04 3.44
CA LEU A 95 4.69 1.52 2.51
C LEU A 95 3.37 1.72 3.23
N SER A 96 2.70 2.84 3.02
CA SER A 96 1.30 3.02 3.39
C SER A 96 0.48 3.45 2.18
N PHE A 97 -0.71 2.88 2.03
CA PHE A 97 -1.71 3.35 1.10
C PHE A 97 -3.09 3.40 1.73
N GLY A 98 -3.97 4.25 1.21
CA GLY A 98 -5.30 4.32 1.75
C GLY A 98 -6.25 5.28 1.05
N ASN A 99 -7.44 5.39 1.60
CA ASN A 99 -8.57 6.13 1.03
C ASN A 99 -8.87 5.65 -0.40
N GLY A 100 -8.85 6.55 -1.39
CA GLY A 100 -9.14 6.23 -2.78
C GLY A 100 -7.93 5.83 -3.62
N ALA A 101 -6.77 5.60 -2.99
CA ALA A 101 -5.54 5.27 -3.71
C ALA A 101 -5.54 3.83 -4.24
N ARG A 102 -5.48 3.70 -5.57
CA ARG A 102 -5.40 2.45 -6.31
C ARG A 102 -4.04 2.36 -6.99
N ILE A 103 -3.29 1.33 -6.65
CA ILE A 103 -1.90 1.15 -7.05
C ILE A 103 -1.77 -0.15 -7.83
N PHE A 104 -1.32 -0.05 -9.07
CA PHE A 104 -1.08 -1.19 -9.95
C PHE A 104 0.40 -1.26 -10.29
N VAL A 105 1.01 -2.42 -10.04
CA VAL A 105 2.42 -2.69 -10.27
C VAL A 105 2.54 -3.85 -11.26
N GLU A 106 3.16 -3.61 -12.42
CA GLU A 106 3.43 -4.65 -13.42
C GLU A 106 4.61 -5.58 -13.07
N GLY A 107 5.41 -5.18 -12.09
CA GLY A 107 6.46 -6.00 -11.52
C GLY A 107 6.07 -6.59 -10.17
N SER A 108 7.08 -6.83 -9.35
CA SER A 108 6.93 -7.26 -7.96
C SER A 108 6.91 -6.06 -7.01
N VAL A 109 6.33 -6.27 -5.84
CA VAL A 109 6.35 -5.30 -4.73
C VAL A 109 7.25 -5.84 -3.64
N LEU A 110 8.32 -5.12 -3.33
CA LEU A 110 9.20 -5.39 -2.20
C LEU A 110 9.07 -4.27 -1.17
N VAL A 111 8.50 -4.61 -0.01
CA VAL A 111 8.54 -3.74 1.17
C VAL A 111 9.46 -4.40 2.19
N GLU A 112 10.58 -3.78 2.52
CA GLU A 112 11.58 -4.43 3.39
C GLU A 112 11.04 -4.70 4.80
N ASP A 113 10.16 -3.82 5.27
CA ASP A 113 9.59 -3.84 6.61
C ASP A 113 8.07 -4.02 6.54
N CYS A 114 7.29 -2.98 6.86
CA CYS A 114 5.83 -3.09 6.99
C CYS A 114 5.09 -2.33 5.89
N LEU A 115 3.98 -2.94 5.46
CA LEU A 115 3.02 -2.41 4.51
C LEU A 115 1.67 -2.19 5.20
N PHE A 116 1.09 -1.00 5.04
CA PHE A 116 -0.18 -0.61 5.67
C PHE A 116 -1.20 -0.19 4.61
N GLY A 117 -2.34 -0.89 4.54
CA GLY A 117 -3.50 -0.50 3.75
C GLY A 117 -4.62 -0.03 4.67
N GLN A 118 -5.15 1.18 4.47
CA GLN A 118 -6.16 1.78 5.36
C GLN A 118 -7.33 2.40 4.59
N TYR A 119 -8.48 2.54 5.26
CA TYR A 119 -9.67 3.24 4.74
C TYR A 119 -10.10 2.78 3.33
N GLY A 120 -10.22 1.47 3.12
CA GLY A 120 -10.52 0.93 1.80
C GLY A 120 -12.00 0.83 1.47
N ASP A 121 -12.89 1.40 2.28
CA ASP A 121 -14.28 1.71 1.88
C ASP A 121 -14.35 2.62 0.64
N HIS A 122 -13.24 3.30 0.33
CA HIS A 122 -13.04 4.10 -0.88
C HIS A 122 -12.23 3.36 -1.98
N ASN A 123 -12.15 2.02 -1.92
CA ASN A 123 -11.42 1.16 -2.85
C ASN A 123 -9.88 1.31 -2.80
N ALA A 124 -9.30 1.46 -1.62
CA ALA A 124 -7.86 1.37 -1.43
C ALA A 124 -7.35 -0.03 -1.85
N VAL A 125 -6.57 -0.09 -2.94
CA VAL A 125 -6.09 -1.36 -3.49
C VAL A 125 -4.63 -1.24 -3.92
N LEU A 126 -3.83 -2.24 -3.56
CA LEU A 126 -2.51 -2.47 -4.14
C LEU A 126 -2.51 -3.81 -4.88
N SER A 127 -2.24 -3.80 -6.17
CA SER A 127 -2.20 -4.99 -7.01
C SER A 127 -0.87 -5.11 -7.73
N ALA A 128 -0.28 -6.30 -7.71
CA ALA A 128 0.96 -6.63 -8.40
C ALA A 128 0.76 -7.85 -9.31
N THR A 129 1.33 -7.83 -10.51
CA THR A 129 1.42 -9.06 -11.34
C THR A 129 2.56 -9.97 -10.89
N GLY A 130 3.54 -9.42 -10.15
CA GLY A 130 4.63 -10.16 -9.52
C GLY A 130 4.25 -10.73 -8.15
N GLU A 131 5.26 -10.97 -7.33
CA GLU A 131 5.08 -11.35 -5.93
C GLU A 131 5.04 -10.07 -5.07
N LEU A 132 4.19 -10.04 -4.04
CA LEU A 132 4.26 -9.03 -2.99
C LEU A 132 4.99 -9.60 -1.79
N GLN A 133 6.10 -8.99 -1.43
CA GLN A 133 6.91 -9.37 -0.28
C GLN A 133 6.93 -8.26 0.76
N ALA A 134 6.65 -8.61 2.01
CA ALA A 134 6.84 -7.73 3.16
C ALA A 134 7.19 -8.53 4.41
N ARG A 135 7.79 -7.91 5.43
CA ARG A 135 7.86 -8.56 6.76
C ARG A 135 6.44 -8.78 7.28
N ALA A 136 5.62 -7.74 7.21
CA ALA A 136 4.20 -7.78 7.58
C ALA A 136 3.34 -6.84 6.74
N VAL A 137 2.10 -7.27 6.50
CA VAL A 137 1.02 -6.54 5.82
C VAL A 137 -0.11 -6.31 6.81
N PHE A 138 -0.49 -5.06 7.00
CA PHE A 138 -1.60 -4.64 7.86
C PHE A 138 -2.70 -4.06 7.00
N LEU A 139 -3.88 -4.65 7.03
CA LEU A 139 -5.04 -4.17 6.27
C LEU A 139 -6.14 -3.77 7.23
N ALA A 140 -6.59 -2.53 7.14
CA ALA A 140 -7.85 -2.12 7.76
C ALA A 140 -9.02 -2.58 6.89
N HIS A 141 -10.24 -2.39 7.41
CA HIS A 141 -11.46 -2.74 6.68
C HIS A 141 -11.49 -2.10 5.28
N GLY A 142 -11.85 -2.90 4.27
CA GLY A 142 -11.96 -2.48 2.88
C GLY A 142 -10.64 -2.38 2.11
N ALA A 143 -9.48 -2.25 2.77
CA ALA A 143 -8.19 -2.20 2.07
C ALA A 143 -7.83 -3.59 1.53
N ARG A 144 -7.24 -3.64 0.34
CA ARG A 144 -6.91 -4.92 -0.32
C ARG A 144 -5.49 -4.93 -0.89
N VAL A 145 -4.88 -6.11 -0.85
CA VAL A 145 -3.71 -6.43 -1.67
C VAL A 145 -3.98 -7.64 -2.55
N TYR A 146 -3.45 -7.61 -3.76
CA TYR A 146 -3.49 -8.72 -4.72
C TYR A 146 -2.11 -8.90 -5.34
N ALA A 147 -1.70 -10.15 -5.54
CA ALA A 147 -0.45 -10.48 -6.20
C ALA A 147 -0.58 -11.79 -7.01
N ASP A 148 -0.41 -11.74 -8.33
CA ASP A 148 -0.60 -12.94 -9.18
C ASP A 148 0.40 -14.05 -8.85
N ARG A 149 1.61 -13.69 -8.40
CA ARG A 149 2.62 -14.65 -7.91
C ARG A 149 2.57 -14.87 -6.40
N GLY A 150 1.55 -14.32 -5.75
CA GLY A 150 1.22 -14.47 -4.33
C GLY A 150 1.88 -13.44 -3.41
N VAL A 151 1.47 -13.52 -2.15
CA VAL A 151 1.88 -12.65 -1.06
C VAL A 151 2.72 -13.45 -0.07
N ARG A 152 3.94 -12.96 0.17
CA ARG A 152 4.88 -13.48 1.18
C ARG A 152 5.08 -12.44 2.27
N ALA A 153 4.26 -12.52 3.31
CA ALA A 153 4.30 -11.64 4.47
C ALA A 153 3.55 -12.26 5.64
N LEU A 154 3.73 -11.74 6.86
CA LEU A 154 2.78 -11.94 7.95
C LEU A 154 1.59 -11.01 7.74
N VAL A 155 0.37 -11.54 7.67
CA VAL A 155 -0.82 -10.74 7.31
C VAL A 155 -1.71 -10.55 8.54
N TYR A 156 -2.01 -9.28 8.84
CA TYR A 156 -3.01 -8.86 9.80
C TYR A 156 -4.19 -8.20 9.08
N ALA A 157 -5.41 -8.66 9.35
CA ALA A 157 -6.63 -8.06 8.81
C ALA A 157 -7.85 -8.33 9.72
N PRO A 158 -8.84 -7.43 9.77
CA PRO A 158 -10.05 -7.61 10.55
C PRO A 158 -11.01 -8.62 9.94
N ARG A 159 -11.77 -9.32 10.80
CA ARG A 159 -12.68 -10.40 10.42
C ARG A 159 -13.57 -10.02 9.24
N GLY A 160 -13.61 -10.89 8.23
CA GLY A 160 -14.47 -10.72 7.05
C GLY A 160 -14.02 -9.64 6.08
N SER A 161 -12.83 -9.05 6.27
CA SER A 161 -12.28 -8.05 5.36
C SER A 161 -11.34 -8.63 4.30
N TRP A 162 -11.25 -9.95 4.15
CA TRP A 162 -10.44 -10.60 3.13
C TRP A 162 -11.31 -11.57 2.33
N GLU A 163 -11.18 -11.50 1.00
CA GLU A 163 -11.88 -12.41 0.09
C GLU A 163 -10.96 -13.57 -0.34
N SER A 164 -9.67 -13.27 -0.54
CA SER A 164 -8.74 -14.17 -1.23
C SER A 164 -7.44 -14.47 -0.48
N LEU A 165 -7.20 -13.84 0.67
CA LEU A 165 -6.00 -14.05 1.48
C LEU A 165 -6.35 -14.09 2.98
N THR A 166 -6.44 -15.30 3.54
CA THR A 166 -6.69 -15.48 4.98
C THR A 166 -5.53 -14.88 5.80
N PRO A 167 -5.82 -13.98 6.76
CA PRO A 167 -4.79 -13.40 7.62
C PRO A 167 -4.20 -14.43 8.56
N ASP A 168 -2.97 -14.19 8.99
CA ASP A 168 -2.32 -14.96 10.05
C ASP A 168 -2.79 -14.49 11.44
N ILE A 169 -3.02 -13.18 11.57
CA ILE A 169 -3.58 -12.56 12.77
C ILE A 169 -4.89 -11.88 12.37
N GLU A 170 -5.99 -12.50 12.76
CA GLU A 170 -7.33 -11.96 12.59
C GLU A 170 -7.64 -11.00 13.74
N ASN A 171 -8.26 -9.86 13.44
CA ASN A 171 -8.91 -9.05 14.48
C ASN A 171 -10.38 -9.45 14.58
N GLU A 172 -10.73 -10.24 15.60
CA GLU A 172 -12.06 -10.83 15.80
C GLU A 172 -12.94 -10.00 16.76
N GLY A 173 -12.34 -9.12 17.55
CA GLY A 173 -13.02 -8.32 18.57
C GLY A 173 -12.13 -7.27 19.23
N ILE A 174 -12.79 -6.40 19.98
CA ILE A 174 -12.13 -5.28 20.68
C ILE A 174 -11.08 -5.81 21.67
N GLY A 175 -9.84 -5.39 21.49
CA GLY A 175 -8.72 -5.67 22.39
C GLY A 175 -7.89 -6.89 22.00
N ASP A 176 -8.18 -7.56 20.90
CA ASP A 176 -7.43 -8.75 20.45
C ASP A 176 -5.97 -8.44 20.12
N GLY A 177 -5.66 -7.16 19.85
CA GLY A 177 -4.31 -6.70 19.55
C GLY A 177 -3.30 -6.95 20.68
N VAL A 178 -3.74 -6.99 21.95
CA VAL A 178 -2.84 -7.16 23.11
C VAL A 178 -2.05 -8.46 23.12
N ALA A 179 -2.54 -9.50 22.44
CA ALA A 179 -1.87 -10.79 22.36
C ALA A 179 -0.78 -10.85 21.28
N SER A 180 -0.71 -9.85 20.40
CA SER A 180 0.14 -9.87 19.21
C SER A 180 1.04 -8.65 19.08
N PHE A 181 0.64 -7.49 19.59
CA PHE A 181 1.32 -6.22 19.35
C PHE A 181 1.97 -5.62 20.58
N ASP A 182 3.03 -4.84 20.34
CA ASP A 182 3.64 -4.01 21.36
C ASP A 182 2.60 -3.00 21.90
N PRO A 183 2.47 -2.82 23.23
CA PRO A 183 1.47 -1.91 23.80
C PRO A 183 1.57 -0.46 23.31
N SER A 184 2.74 -0.02 22.82
CA SER A 184 2.93 1.35 22.32
C SER A 184 2.28 1.61 20.95
N VAL A 185 1.82 0.56 20.26
CA VAL A 185 1.10 0.68 18.97
C VAL A 185 -0.38 0.32 19.08
N LEU A 186 -0.88 0.15 20.31
CA LEU A 186 -2.28 -0.15 20.60
C LEU A 186 -3.04 1.12 20.99
N ASP A 187 -4.32 1.17 20.59
CA ASP A 187 -5.23 2.20 21.07
C ASP A 187 -5.72 1.90 22.51
N ARG A 188 -6.59 2.78 23.03
CA ARG A 188 -7.13 2.63 24.39
C ARG A 188 -7.99 1.38 24.60
N TYR A 189 -8.39 0.72 23.52
CA TYR A 189 -9.22 -0.49 23.54
C TYR A 189 -8.37 -1.75 23.41
N GLY A 190 -7.07 -1.62 23.13
CA GLY A 190 -6.16 -2.74 22.91
C GLY A 190 -6.12 -3.20 21.46
N ASP A 191 -6.69 -2.43 20.53
CA ASP A 191 -6.66 -2.69 19.09
C ASP A 191 -5.47 -2.01 18.43
N LEU A 192 -5.01 -2.54 17.29
CA LEU A 192 -3.89 -1.95 16.56
C LEU A 192 -4.23 -0.53 16.10
N HIS A 193 -3.49 0.46 16.62
CA HIS A 193 -3.61 1.84 16.19
C HIS A 193 -2.73 2.07 14.96
N PHE A 194 -3.29 1.93 13.75
CA PHE A 194 -2.52 1.98 12.49
C PHE A 194 -1.55 3.16 12.37
N ARG A 195 -1.96 4.39 12.72
CA ARG A 195 -1.07 5.55 12.70
C ARG A 195 0.18 5.38 13.57
N GLN A 196 0.01 4.89 14.81
CA GLN A 196 1.11 4.66 15.74
C GLN A 196 1.99 3.50 15.28
N ALA A 197 1.37 2.46 14.69
CA ALA A 197 2.09 1.34 14.10
C ALA A 197 2.94 1.79 12.90
N GLU A 198 2.40 2.62 12.01
CA GLU A 198 3.15 3.19 10.88
C GLU A 198 4.32 4.04 11.37
N GLU A 199 4.08 4.96 12.31
CA GLU A 199 5.13 5.81 12.91
C GLU A 199 6.22 4.96 13.58
N SER A 200 5.85 3.89 14.27
CA SER A 200 6.78 2.97 14.92
C SER A 200 7.60 2.16 13.92
N ALA A 201 6.98 1.62 12.85
CA ALA A 201 7.68 0.93 11.77
C ALA A 201 8.67 1.87 11.06
N ARG A 202 8.24 3.10 10.77
CA ARG A 202 9.10 4.13 10.17
C ARG A 202 10.29 4.45 11.07
N ALA A 203 10.12 4.42 12.39
CA ALA A 203 11.19 4.58 13.37
C ALA A 203 12.03 3.31 13.60
N GLY A 204 11.72 2.18 12.93
CA GLY A 204 12.43 0.91 13.10
C GLY A 204 12.15 0.23 14.45
N LYS A 205 11.04 0.59 15.10
CA LYS A 205 10.61 -0.04 16.36
C LYS A 205 9.85 -1.33 16.07
N PRO A 206 9.93 -2.33 16.97
CA PRO A 206 9.12 -3.54 16.84
C PRO A 206 7.63 -3.20 16.95
N LEU A 207 6.82 -3.83 16.09
CA LEU A 207 5.36 -3.75 16.17
C LEU A 207 4.75 -4.92 16.94
N PHE A 208 5.38 -6.09 16.85
CA PHE A 208 4.90 -7.31 17.45
C PHE A 208 5.57 -7.59 18.79
N LEU A 209 4.86 -8.32 19.66
CA LEU A 209 5.49 -8.94 20.83
C LEU A 209 6.52 -9.98 20.39
N PRO A 210 7.56 -10.25 21.19
CA PRO A 210 8.54 -11.29 20.90
C PRO A 210 7.88 -12.66 20.66
N GLY A 211 8.33 -13.38 19.64
CA GLY A 211 7.84 -14.72 19.33
C GLY A 211 6.60 -14.77 18.44
N VAL A 212 5.91 -13.64 18.19
CA VAL A 212 4.66 -13.63 17.41
C VAL A 212 4.91 -14.01 15.96
N GLU A 213 5.95 -13.47 15.33
CA GLU A 213 6.30 -13.77 13.94
C GLU A 213 6.68 -15.25 13.75
N GLU A 214 7.32 -15.86 14.75
CA GLU A 214 7.76 -17.26 14.74
C GLU A 214 6.58 -18.25 14.80
N ARG A 215 5.42 -17.84 15.33
CA ARG A 215 4.21 -18.68 15.34
C ARG A 215 3.62 -18.90 13.95
N PHE A 216 4.03 -18.10 12.96
CA PHE A 216 3.45 -18.08 11.62
C PHE A 216 4.51 -18.35 10.54
N PRO A 217 5.12 -19.54 10.50
CA PRO A 217 6.19 -19.85 9.54
C PRO A 217 5.75 -19.74 8.08
N GLN A 218 4.46 -19.90 7.79
CA GLN A 218 3.87 -19.71 6.46
C GLN A 218 4.08 -18.31 5.89
N ARG A 219 4.38 -17.30 6.73
CA ARG A 219 4.71 -15.94 6.29
C ARG A 219 5.93 -15.88 5.36
N LEU A 220 6.79 -16.91 5.41
CA LEU A 220 7.99 -17.03 4.60
C LEU A 220 7.73 -17.69 3.23
N SER A 221 6.50 -18.14 2.98
CA SER A 221 6.09 -18.76 1.73
C SER A 221 5.09 -17.87 1.01
N SER A 222 5.14 -17.85 -0.33
CA SER A 222 4.16 -17.13 -1.12
C SER A 222 2.79 -17.80 -1.04
N ARG A 223 1.75 -17.02 -0.76
CA ARG A 223 0.35 -17.45 -0.69
C ARG A 223 -0.44 -16.76 -1.79
N LYS A 224 -1.19 -17.52 -2.58
CA LYS A 224 -1.98 -16.96 -3.67
C LYS A 224 -3.07 -16.03 -3.13
N THR A 225 -3.34 -14.98 -3.88
CA THR A 225 -4.58 -14.21 -3.78
C THR A 225 -5.46 -14.68 -4.92
N ASP A 226 -6.50 -15.46 -4.60
CA ASP A 226 -7.55 -15.87 -5.55
C ASP A 226 -8.34 -14.68 -6.14
#